data_AF-T1HIU9-F1
#
_entry.id   AF-T1HIU9-F1
#
_cell.length_a   1.000
_cell.length_b   1.000
_cell.length_c   1.000
_cell.angle_alpha   90.00
_cell.angle_beta   90.00
_cell.angle_gamma   90.00
#
_symmetry.space_group_name_H-M   'P 1'
#
loop_
_entity.id
_entity.type
_entity.pdbx_description
1 polymer ?
#
loop_
_entity_poly.entity_id
_entity_poly.type
_entity_poly.pdbx_seq_one_letter_code
_entity_poly.pdbx_strand_id
1 'polypeptide(L)'
;MESEYLETILRCHYQERTIDKVLWIKSEPAVPSGQNFLSRVTRVKVGVVLGSGAKRTVSVVVKEALETVAGQWTINSGLFLFETKIFTNVLSKMTDLMYEFGDKREQLWANLIAHRQKTIVLKI
;
A
#
# COMPACT_ATOMS: atom_id res chain seq x y z
N MET A 1 7.15 6.46 7.59
CA MET A 1 7.82 5.77 6.47
C MET A 1 8.92 6.63 5.88
N GLU A 2 10.12 6.07 5.70
CA GLU A 2 11.28 6.73 5.10
C GLU A 2 11.12 6.88 3.57
N SER A 3 11.61 7.98 3.01
CA SER A 3 11.51 8.30 1.57
C SER A 3 12.17 7.22 0.69
N GLU A 4 13.35 6.76 1.08
CA GLU A 4 14.13 5.76 0.32
C GLU A 4 13.43 4.41 0.24
N TYR A 5 12.79 4.00 1.35
CA TYR A 5 12.03 2.76 1.36
C TYR A 5 10.81 2.83 0.44
N LEU A 6 10.08 3.95 0.47
CA LEU A 6 8.95 4.15 -0.43
C LEU A 6 9.39 4.18 -1.90
N GLU A 7 10.49 4.86 -2.20
CA GLU A 7 11.07 4.89 -3.54
C GLU A 7 11.43 3.48 -4.03
N THR A 8 12.06 2.67 -3.18
CA THR A 8 12.39 1.26 -3.48
C THR A 8 11.13 0.46 -3.79
N ILE A 9 10.10 0.54 -2.95
CA ILE A 9 8.82 -0.16 -3.18
C ILE A 9 8.20 0.25 -4.51
N LEU A 10 8.18 1.55 -4.80
CA LEU A 10 7.58 2.07 -6.04
C LEU A 10 8.37 1.61 -7.27
N ARG A 11 9.70 1.63 -7.22
CA ARG A 11 10.55 1.13 -8.31
C ARG A 11 10.32 -0.37 -8.54
N CYS A 12 10.25 -1.18 -7.48
CA CYS A 12 9.95 -2.60 -7.60
C CYS A 12 8.55 -2.85 -8.19
N HIS A 13 7.53 -2.12 -7.74
CA HIS A 13 6.15 -2.31 -8.18
C HIS A 13 5.91 -1.89 -9.63
N TYR A 14 6.43 -0.72 -10.04
CA TYR A 14 6.26 -0.22 -11.40
C TYR A 14 7.29 -0.77 -12.39
N GLN A 15 8.09 -1.77 -11.98
CA GLN A 15 9.28 -2.25 -12.66
C GLN A 15 10.37 -1.16 -12.69
N GLU A 16 11.59 -1.49 -12.27
CA GLU A 16 12.66 -0.53 -11.94
C GLU A 16 12.97 0.49 -13.05
N ARG A 17 12.61 0.16 -14.30
CA ARG A 17 12.84 0.98 -15.49
C ARG A 17 11.83 2.11 -15.70
N THR A 18 10.75 2.14 -14.93
CA THR A 18 9.66 3.10 -15.15
C THR A 18 9.81 4.35 -14.30
N ILE A 19 10.34 4.25 -13.08
CA ILE A 19 10.55 5.39 -12.17
C ILE A 19 12.04 5.73 -12.10
N ASP A 20 12.39 6.91 -12.61
CA ASP A 20 13.77 7.42 -12.62
C ASP A 20 14.11 8.14 -11.31
N LYS A 21 13.22 9.01 -10.84
CA LYS A 21 13.46 9.85 -9.66
C LYS A 21 12.19 10.21 -8.90
N VAL A 22 12.26 10.22 -7.56
CA VAL A 22 11.26 10.85 -6.69
C VAL A 22 11.53 12.35 -6.55
N LEU A 23 10.51 13.17 -6.78
CA LEU A 23 10.58 14.63 -6.70
C LEU A 23 10.10 15.18 -5.35
N TRP A 24 9.01 14.61 -4.83
CA TRP A 24 8.40 15.04 -3.58
C TRP A 24 7.50 13.94 -3.02
N ILE A 25 7.30 13.97 -1.70
CA ILE A 25 6.38 13.09 -0.98
C ILE A 25 5.46 13.97 -0.14
N LYS A 26 4.16 13.71 -0.19
CA LYS A 26 3.14 14.33 0.65
C LYS A 26 2.30 13.26 1.32
N SER A 27 2.03 13.44 2.59
CA SER A 27 1.27 12.49 3.41
C SER A 27 0.05 13.19 3.99
N GLU A 28 -1.11 12.54 3.90
CA GLU A 28 -2.37 13.01 4.47
C GLU A 28 -3.12 11.82 5.10
N PRO A 29 -4.00 12.04 6.09
CA PRO A 29 -4.85 10.96 6.61
C PRO A 29 -5.66 10.31 5.48
N ALA A 30 -5.64 8.98 5.40
CA ALA A 30 -6.42 8.27 4.38
C ALA A 30 -7.90 8.14 4.76
N VAL A 31 -8.20 8.24 6.06
CA VAL A 31 -9.52 8.07 6.65
C VAL A 31 -9.77 9.15 7.71
N PRO A 32 -11.03 9.49 8.01
CA PRO A 32 -11.38 10.39 9.12
C PRO A 32 -10.88 9.87 10.48
N SER A 33 -10.75 10.79 11.44
CA SER A 33 -10.42 10.43 12.82
C SER A 33 -11.42 9.41 13.38
N GLY A 34 -10.92 8.40 14.07
CA GLY A 34 -11.72 7.31 14.64
C GLY A 34 -12.01 6.15 13.68
N GLN A 35 -11.72 6.28 12.38
CA GLN A 35 -11.91 5.21 11.39
C GLN A 35 -10.63 4.45 11.03
N ASN A 36 -9.53 4.74 11.71
CA ASN A 36 -8.23 4.09 11.52
C ASN A 36 -7.99 2.90 12.48
N PHE A 37 -8.93 2.67 13.42
CA PHE A 37 -8.97 1.53 14.34
C PHE A 37 -7.61 1.27 15.04
N LEU A 38 -7.09 0.04 14.96
CA LEU A 38 -5.83 -0.38 15.59
C LEU A 38 -4.57 0.04 14.80
N SER A 39 -4.70 0.98 13.86
CA SER A 39 -3.62 1.36 12.95
C SER A 39 -3.64 2.85 12.63
N ARG A 40 -2.52 3.35 12.11
CA ARG A 40 -2.45 4.62 11.41
C ARG A 40 -2.59 4.35 9.92
N VAL A 41 -3.54 5.00 9.25
CA VAL A 41 -3.77 4.83 7.82
C VAL A 41 -3.53 6.17 7.13
N THR A 42 -2.48 6.22 6.31
CA THR A 42 -2.00 7.44 5.66
C THR A 42 -2.03 7.27 4.16
N ARG A 43 -2.59 8.24 3.44
CA ARG A 43 -2.47 8.33 1.99
C ARG A 43 -1.19 9.09 1.68
N VAL A 44 -0.31 8.46 0.92
CA VAL A 44 0.96 9.05 0.51
C VAL A 44 0.90 9.30 -0.99
N LYS A 45 1.07 10.56 -1.38
CA LYS A 45 1.20 11.04 -2.76
C LYS A 45 2.68 11.28 -3.04
N VAL A 46 3.17 10.75 -4.14
CA VAL A 46 4.57 10.83 -4.55
C VAL A 46 4.63 11.41 -5.95
N GLY A 47 5.32 12.54 -6.11
CA GLY A 47 5.68 13.06 -7.44
C GLY A 47 6.90 12.32 -7.95
N VAL A 48 6.81 11.73 -9.14
CA VAL A 48 7.90 10.97 -9.76
C VAL A 48 8.17 11.45 -11.18
N VAL A 49 9.42 11.28 -11.63
CA VAL A 49 9.83 11.35 -13.03
C VAL A 49 10.00 9.93 -13.53
N LEU A 50 9.42 9.63 -14.68
CA LEU A 50 9.60 8.34 -15.34
C LEU A 50 10.88 8.32 -16.17
N GLY A 51 11.37 7.14 -16.53
CA GLY A 51 12.53 7.00 -17.44
C GLY A 51 12.36 7.72 -18.79
N SER A 52 11.11 7.96 -19.20
CA SER A 52 10.76 8.78 -20.38
C SER A 52 10.85 10.30 -20.17
N GLY A 53 11.18 10.76 -18.96
CA GLY A 53 11.13 12.17 -18.55
C GLY A 53 9.74 12.67 -18.15
N ALA A 54 8.69 11.88 -18.36
CA ALA A 54 7.32 12.26 -18.00
C ALA A 54 7.16 12.38 -16.47
N LYS A 55 6.48 13.44 -16.00
CA LYS A 55 6.15 13.62 -14.58
C LYS A 55 4.80 12.98 -14.27
N ARG A 56 4.71 12.22 -13.19
CA ARG A 56 3.46 11.64 -12.69
C ARG A 56 3.32 11.78 -11.18
N THR A 57 2.09 11.72 -10.71
CA THR A 57 1.79 11.56 -9.29
C THR A 57 1.28 10.15 -9.04
N VAL A 58 1.95 9.43 -8.16
CA VAL A 58 1.53 8.12 -7.69
C VAL A 58 0.92 8.28 -6.30
N SER A 59 -0.18 7.58 -6.03
CA SER A 59 -0.77 7.49 -4.69
C SER A 59 -0.75 6.05 -4.20
N VAL A 60 -0.35 5.89 -2.94
CA VAL A 60 -0.41 4.64 -2.18
C VAL A 60 -1.05 4.91 -0.82
N VAL A 61 -1.61 3.88 -0.20
CA VAL A 61 -2.06 3.91 1.19
C VAL A 61 -1.11 3.09 2.04
N VAL A 62 -0.68 3.66 3.15
CA VAL A 62 0.27 3.07 4.08
C VAL A 62 -0.46 2.88 5.40
N LYS A 63 -0.52 1.63 5.84
CA LYS A 63 -1.10 1.24 7.12
C LYS A 63 0.02 0.81 8.05
N GLU A 64 0.10 1.43 9.22
CA GLU A 64 1.16 1.19 10.21
C GLU A 64 0.56 0.88 11.57
N ALA A 65 1.23 0.03 12.35
CA ALA A 65 0.88 -0.19 13.76
C ALA A 65 1.02 1.13 14.55
N LEU A 66 0.15 1.31 15.55
CA LEU A 66 0.22 2.46 16.45
C LEU A 66 1.40 2.33 17.42
N GLU A 67 1.92 3.46 17.90
CA GLU A 67 2.94 3.50 18.97
C GLU A 67 2.24 3.52 20.34
N THR A 68 1.39 2.53 20.57
CA THR A 68 0.57 2.39 21.78
C THR A 68 0.57 0.93 22.25
N VAL A 69 0.06 0.67 23.47
CA VAL A 69 -0.12 -0.71 23.98
C VAL A 69 -0.96 -1.55 23.02
N ALA A 70 -2.01 -0.98 22.45
CA ALA A 70 -2.83 -1.63 21.43
C ALA A 70 -2.04 -1.94 20.15
N GLY A 71 -1.17 -1.01 19.72
CA GLY A 71 -0.27 -1.24 18.59
C GLY A 71 0.75 -2.36 18.84
N GLN A 72 1.33 -2.42 20.04
CA GLN A 72 2.22 -3.53 20.41
C GLN A 72 1.47 -4.87 20.39
N TRP A 73 0.23 -4.89 20.87
CA TRP A 73 -0.63 -6.06 20.76
C TRP A 73 -0.85 -6.47 19.28
N THR A 74 -1.11 -5.53 18.36
CA THR A 74 -1.27 -5.86 16.93
C THR A 74 -0.03 -6.48 16.29
N ILE A 75 1.16 -6.06 16.74
CA ILE A 75 2.42 -6.63 16.28
C ILE A 75 2.58 -8.06 16.83
N ASN A 76 2.36 -8.23 18.13
CA ASN A 76 2.53 -9.51 18.82
C ASN A 76 1.50 -10.57 18.38
N SER A 77 0.28 -10.15 18.07
CA SER A 77 -0.78 -11.04 17.55
C SER A 77 -0.58 -11.41 16.08
N GLY A 78 0.38 -10.79 15.38
CA GLY A 78 0.61 -11.01 13.96
C GLY A 78 -0.50 -10.45 13.07
N LEU A 79 -1.25 -9.44 13.52
CA LEU A 79 -2.39 -8.87 12.79
C LEU A 79 -2.00 -8.46 11.36
N PHE A 80 -0.88 -7.76 11.19
CA PHE A 80 -0.38 -7.34 9.87
C PHE A 80 0.05 -8.52 8.98
N LEU A 81 0.52 -9.62 9.58
CA LEU A 81 0.84 -10.84 8.84
C LEU A 81 -0.44 -11.51 8.34
N PHE A 82 -1.48 -11.57 9.17
CA PHE A 82 -2.78 -12.08 8.75
C PHE A 82 -3.39 -11.22 7.64
N GLU A 83 -3.36 -9.89 7.80
CA GLU A 83 -3.85 -8.96 6.78
C GLU A 83 -3.08 -9.10 5.46
N THR A 84 -1.75 -9.28 5.50
CA THR A 84 -0.94 -9.60 4.32
C THR A 84 -1.46 -10.85 3.60
N LYS A 85 -1.77 -11.93 4.33
CA LYS A 85 -2.32 -13.16 3.76
C LYS A 85 -3.70 -12.97 3.12
N ILE A 86 -4.52 -12.06 3.64
CA ILE A 86 -5.80 -11.70 3.00
C ILE A 86 -5.54 -11.11 1.61
N PHE A 87 -4.64 -10.14 1.50
CA PHE A 87 -4.31 -9.54 0.20
C PHE A 87 -3.66 -10.55 -0.76
N THR A 88 -2.74 -11.40 -0.30
CA THR A 88 -2.01 -12.31 -1.20
C THR A 88 -2.76 -13.58 -1.57
N ASN A 89 -3.62 -14.11 -0.68
CA ASN A 89 -4.19 -15.45 -0.85
C ASN A 89 -5.71 -15.45 -1.05
N VAL A 90 -6.42 -14.44 -0.51
CA VAL A 90 -7.89 -14.38 -0.58
C VAL A 90 -8.29 -13.43 -1.71
N LEU A 91 -7.82 -12.18 -1.68
CA LEU A 91 -8.21 -11.18 -2.67
C LEU A 91 -7.67 -11.49 -4.07
N SER A 92 -6.52 -12.16 -4.19
CA SER A 92 -6.03 -12.69 -5.46
C SER A 92 -7.02 -13.70 -6.09
N LYS A 93 -7.53 -14.64 -5.29
CA LYS A 93 -8.54 -15.61 -5.75
C LYS A 93 -9.86 -14.95 -6.11
N MET A 94 -10.21 -13.83 -5.47
CA MET A 94 -11.38 -13.05 -5.87
C MET A 94 -11.19 -12.44 -7.27
N THR A 95 -9.96 -12.01 -7.61
CA THR A 95 -9.62 -11.54 -8.97
C THR A 95 -9.74 -12.68 -9.97
N ASP A 96 -9.25 -13.88 -9.63
CA ASP A 96 -9.36 -15.06 -10.49
C ASP A 96 -10.82 -15.44 -10.76
N LEU A 97 -11.68 -15.39 -9.73
CA LEU A 97 -13.11 -15.63 -9.86
C LEU A 97 -13.78 -14.58 -10.76
N MET A 98 -13.48 -13.29 -10.60
CA MET A 98 -14.02 -12.26 -11.50
C MET A 98 -13.65 -12.57 -12.96
N TYR A 99 -12.41 -12.96 -13.21
CA TYR A 99 -11.95 -13.34 -14.55
C TYR A 99 -12.68 -14.58 -15.10
N GLU A 100 -12.80 -15.64 -14.29
CA GLU A 100 -13.46 -16.90 -14.66
C GLU A 100 -14.92 -16.68 -15.11
N PHE A 101 -15.66 -15.83 -14.40
CA PHE A 101 -17.05 -15.52 -14.71
C PHE A 101 -17.21 -14.41 -15.75
N GLY A 102 -16.11 -13.91 -16.34
CA GLY A 102 -16.15 -12.83 -17.32
C GLY A 102 -16.65 -11.50 -16.74
N ASP A 103 -16.50 -11.30 -15.44
CA ASP A 103 -16.85 -10.06 -14.76
C ASP A 103 -15.83 -8.97 -15.11
N LYS A 104 -16.28 -8.00 -15.91
CA LYS A 104 -15.46 -6.87 -16.37
C LYS A 104 -15.59 -5.63 -15.49
N ARG A 105 -16.30 -5.72 -14.36
CA ARG A 105 -16.37 -4.62 -13.40
C ARG A 105 -14.98 -4.36 -12.83
N GLU A 106 -14.78 -3.15 -12.32
CA GLU A 106 -13.51 -2.78 -11.70
C GLU A 106 -13.26 -3.56 -10.40
N GLN A 107 -11.97 -3.75 -10.09
CA GLN A 107 -11.54 -4.36 -8.84
C GLN A 107 -11.89 -3.42 -7.67
N LEU A 108 -12.58 -3.94 -6.65
CA LEU A 108 -13.02 -3.14 -5.49
C LEU A 108 -12.03 -3.13 -4.31
N TRP A 109 -10.97 -3.92 -4.39
CA TRP A 109 -9.94 -4.01 -3.35
C TRP A 109 -8.61 -3.43 -3.82
N ALA A 110 -7.78 -3.02 -2.87
CA ALA A 110 -6.43 -2.53 -3.14
C ALA A 110 -5.44 -3.68 -3.38
N ASN A 111 -4.36 -3.39 -4.09
CA ASN A 111 -3.26 -4.33 -4.30
C ASN A 111 -2.18 -4.14 -3.24
N LEU A 112 -1.75 -5.22 -2.59
CA LEU A 112 -0.57 -5.19 -1.73
C LEU A 112 0.69 -5.06 -2.58
N ILE A 113 1.51 -4.05 -2.30
CA ILE A 113 2.76 -3.82 -3.03
C ILE A 113 4.01 -3.97 -2.16
N ALA A 114 3.88 -3.84 -0.84
CA ALA A 114 4.95 -4.14 0.11
C ALA A 114 4.40 -4.35 1.53
N HIS A 115 5.14 -5.10 2.35
CA HIS A 115 4.85 -5.24 3.78
C HIS A 115 6.14 -5.39 4.60
N ARG A 116 6.05 -5.02 5.88
CA ARG A 116 7.00 -5.30 6.97
C ARG A 116 6.20 -5.75 8.19
N GLN A 117 6.87 -6.18 9.26
CA GLN A 117 6.23 -6.66 10.48
C GLN A 117 5.12 -5.72 11.04
N LYS A 118 5.30 -4.40 10.90
CA LYS A 118 4.38 -3.38 11.43
C LYS A 118 3.74 -2.47 10.38
N THR A 119 3.90 -2.78 9.09
CA THR A 119 3.52 -1.87 8.01
C THR A 119 3.04 -2.63 6.78
N ILE A 120 1.97 -2.15 6.16
CA ILE A 120 1.46 -2.61 4.88
C ILE A 120 1.36 -1.41 3.94
N VAL A 121 1.74 -1.59 2.67
CA VAL A 121 1.65 -0.58 1.62
C VAL A 121 0.75 -1.11 0.51
N LEU A 122 -0.30 -0.35 0.21
CA LEU A 122 -1.36 -0.70 -0.72
C LEU A 122 -1.39 0.28 -1.89
N LYS A 123 -1.58 -0.25 -3.09
CA LYS A 123 -1.92 0.51 -4.29
C LYS A 123 -3.43 0.47 -4.51
N ILE A 124 -4.05 1.64 -4.51
CA ILE A 124 -5.46 1.89 -4.88
C ILE A 124 -5.49 2.52 -6.26
#